data_AF-A0A091D473-F1
#
_entry.id   AF-A0A091D473-F1
#
_cell.length_a   1.000
_cell.length_b   1.000
_cell.length_c   1.000
_cell.angle_alpha   90.00
_cell.angle_beta   90.00
_cell.angle_gamma   90.00
#
_symmetry.space_group_name_H-M   'P 1'
#
loop_
_entity.id
_entity.type
_entity.pdbx_description
1 polymer ?
#
loop_
_entity_poly.entity_id
_entity_poly.type
_entity_poly.pdbx_seq_one_letter_code
_entity_poly.pdbx_strand_id
1 'polypeptide(L)'
;MKHIIHSNGNLNDTVRNNSDCPHVALPEEIFFVISIAGILENLIILLAVIKNKNLQSPMYFFICSLAISDMLGSLYKIVENVLIMFRNMGYLKPHGSFETTADDIIDTMFILSLLGSIFSLLAIAVDRYITIFHALQYHSIVTMCRTIVILAIIWIFCIGSGIAMVIFSHHVPTVLTFASLFPLMLVFILCLYVHMFLLARSHARNISTLPRANMRGAITLTILLGVFIFCWAPFILHVLLMTFCPRNPYCTCYMSLFQVNGMLIMCNAVIDPFIYAFRSPELRGAFRRMMSYS
;
A
#
# COMPACT_ATOMS: atom_id res chain seq x y z
N MET A 1 4.72 -7.30 -13.77
CA MET A 1 5.62 -6.57 -14.67
C MET A 1 5.90 -7.33 -15.97
N LYS A 2 5.77 -8.67 -15.98
CA LYS A 2 5.75 -9.50 -17.21
C LYS A 2 4.97 -8.94 -18.41
N HIS A 3 3.76 -8.39 -18.21
CA HIS A 3 2.96 -7.81 -19.31
C HIS A 3 3.42 -6.40 -19.78
N ILE A 4 4.21 -5.69 -18.97
CA ILE A 4 4.76 -4.36 -19.30
C ILE A 4 6.01 -4.51 -20.18
N ILE A 5 6.81 -5.55 -19.93
CA ILE A 5 8.04 -5.84 -20.70
C ILE A 5 7.71 -6.55 -22.02
N HIS A 6 6.68 -7.41 -22.05
CA HIS A 6 6.32 -8.19 -23.25
C HIS A 6 5.70 -7.33 -24.39
N SER A 7 5.28 -6.09 -24.11
CA SER A 7 4.79 -5.16 -25.13
C SER A 7 5.93 -4.36 -25.79
N ASN A 8 7.03 -4.10 -25.07
CA ASN A 8 8.15 -3.30 -25.57
C ASN A 8 8.99 -3.99 -26.68
N GLY A 9 8.89 -5.30 -26.85
CA GLY A 9 9.65 -6.02 -27.88
C GLY A 9 9.07 -5.92 -29.29
N ASN A 10 7.73 -5.88 -29.42
CA ASN A 10 7.05 -5.97 -30.72
C ASN A 10 6.13 -4.76 -31.03
N LEU A 11 5.87 -3.88 -30.07
CA LEU A 11 5.02 -2.69 -30.25
C LEU A 11 5.82 -1.41 -30.53
N ASN A 12 7.16 -1.47 -30.50
CA ASN A 12 8.02 -0.30 -30.66
C ASN A 12 8.12 0.19 -32.12
N ASP A 13 7.88 -0.67 -33.12
CA ASP A 13 8.06 -0.30 -34.53
C ASP A 13 6.76 0.10 -35.26
N THR A 14 5.58 -0.10 -34.67
CA THR A 14 4.29 0.21 -35.36
C THR A 14 3.41 1.25 -34.65
N VAL A 15 3.59 1.53 -33.36
CA VAL A 15 2.74 2.51 -32.63
C VAL A 15 3.39 3.88 -32.46
N ARG A 16 4.70 4.00 -32.75
CA ARG A 16 5.47 5.25 -32.61
C ARG A 16 5.02 6.42 -33.51
N ASN A 17 4.09 6.20 -34.44
CA ASN A 17 3.73 7.20 -35.45
C ASN A 17 2.44 8.00 -35.21
N ASN A 18 1.66 7.80 -34.13
CA ASN A 18 0.35 8.47 -34.02
C ASN A 18 -0.02 9.12 -32.67
N SER A 19 0.89 9.28 -31.71
CA SER A 19 0.61 10.05 -30.49
C SER A 19 1.82 10.84 -30.00
N ASP A 20 1.78 12.16 -30.17
CA ASP A 20 2.76 13.17 -29.67
C ASP A 20 2.69 13.36 -28.15
N CYS A 21 2.67 12.29 -27.37
CA CYS A 21 2.65 12.38 -25.90
C CYS A 21 4.08 12.47 -25.35
N PRO A 22 4.40 13.51 -24.56
CA PRO A 22 5.74 13.64 -23.98
C PRO A 22 5.99 12.50 -22.99
N HIS A 23 7.18 11.90 -23.09
CA HIS A 23 7.64 10.93 -22.10
C HIS A 23 8.05 11.67 -20.83
N VAL A 24 7.33 11.46 -19.73
CA VAL A 24 7.66 12.07 -18.44
C VAL A 24 8.62 11.15 -17.70
N ALA A 25 9.91 11.52 -17.74
CA ALA A 25 10.95 10.84 -16.99
C ALA A 25 11.24 11.56 -15.66
N LEU A 26 11.19 10.84 -14.54
CA LEU A 26 11.63 11.32 -13.24
C LEU A 26 13.07 10.85 -12.97
N PRO A 27 13.91 11.65 -12.30
CA PRO A 27 15.24 11.24 -11.88
C PRO A 27 15.20 9.99 -10.97
N GLU A 28 16.06 9.02 -11.24
CA GLU A 28 16.11 7.74 -10.50
C GLU A 28 16.44 7.95 -9.02
N GLU A 29 17.20 9.00 -8.70
CA GLU A 29 17.61 9.37 -7.34
C GLU A 29 16.41 9.64 -6.44
N ILE A 30 15.32 10.19 -6.99
CA ILE A 30 14.10 10.49 -6.23
C ILE A 30 13.47 9.20 -5.72
N PHE A 31 13.44 8.14 -6.54
CA PHE A 31 12.89 6.86 -6.12
C PHE A 31 13.72 6.24 -5.01
N PHE A 32 15.05 6.30 -5.08
CA PHE A 32 15.92 5.81 -4.01
C PHE A 32 15.71 6.58 -2.70
N VAL A 33 15.68 7.91 -2.76
CA VAL A 33 15.49 8.75 -1.56
C VAL A 33 14.16 8.45 -0.87
N ILE A 34 13.06 8.42 -1.63
CA ILE A 34 11.73 8.13 -1.06
C ILE A 34 11.65 6.70 -0.52
N SER A 35 12.22 5.72 -1.22
CA SER A 35 12.22 4.32 -0.76
C SER A 35 13.04 4.14 0.52
N ILE A 36 14.21 4.76 0.61
CA ILE A 36 15.05 4.69 1.81
C ILE A 36 14.34 5.35 2.99
N ALA A 37 13.72 6.52 2.78
CA ALA A 37 12.90 7.17 3.80
C ALA A 37 11.75 6.25 4.26
N GLY A 38 11.02 5.65 3.31
CA GLY A 38 9.94 4.69 3.61
C GLY A 38 10.40 3.50 4.43
N ILE A 39 11.58 2.93 4.16
CA ILE A 39 12.14 1.86 4.99
C ILE A 39 12.47 2.35 6.41
N LEU A 40 13.17 3.48 6.53
CA LEU A 40 13.66 3.98 7.80
C LEU A 40 12.51 4.39 8.74
N GLU A 41 11.52 5.12 8.23
CA GLU A 41 10.39 5.60 9.03
C GLU A 41 9.49 4.46 9.51
N ASN A 42 9.21 3.48 8.65
CA ASN A 42 8.45 2.29 9.03
C ASN A 42 9.24 1.38 9.98
N LEU A 43 10.57 1.28 9.84
CA LEU A 43 11.41 0.59 10.81
C LEU A 43 11.35 1.25 12.19
N ILE A 44 11.34 2.58 12.25
CA ILE A 44 11.19 3.34 13.49
C ILE A 44 9.84 3.03 14.17
N ILE A 45 8.75 2.93 13.41
CA ILE A 45 7.43 2.51 13.91
C ILE A 45 7.52 1.12 14.56
N LEU A 46 8.10 0.13 13.86
CA LEU A 46 8.26 -1.23 14.38
C LEU A 46 9.07 -1.25 15.68
N LEU A 47 10.22 -0.56 15.69
CA LEU A 47 11.09 -0.49 16.86
C LEU A 47 10.39 0.19 18.06
N ALA A 48 9.58 1.23 17.81
CA ALA A 48 8.83 1.91 18.86
C ALA A 48 7.81 0.99 19.52
N VAL A 49 7.08 0.20 18.74
CA VAL A 49 6.09 -0.76 19.26
C VAL A 49 6.78 -1.92 19.99
N ILE A 50 7.88 -2.45 19.47
CA ILE A 50 8.63 -3.56 20.09
C ILE A 50 9.23 -3.12 21.44
N LYS A 51 9.84 -1.93 21.51
CA LYS A 51 10.53 -1.45 22.72
C LYS A 51 9.57 -0.96 23.82
N ASN A 52 8.37 -0.49 23.46
CA ASN A 52 7.46 0.13 24.42
C ASN A 52 6.29 -0.80 24.77
N LYS A 53 6.33 -1.41 25.97
CA LYS A 53 5.25 -2.29 26.47
C LYS A 53 3.88 -1.61 26.49
N ASN A 54 3.82 -0.28 26.64
CA ASN A 54 2.55 0.46 26.62
C ASN A 54 1.89 0.49 25.24
N LEU A 55 2.62 0.11 24.17
CA LEU A 55 2.13 0.01 22.80
C LEU A 55 1.82 -1.44 22.40
N GLN A 56 1.82 -2.41 23.31
CA GLN A 56 1.50 -3.81 23.00
C GLN A 56 -0.02 -4.10 23.00
N SER A 57 -0.79 -3.20 22.40
CA SER A 57 -2.24 -3.34 22.19
C SER A 57 -2.54 -3.85 20.77
N PRO A 58 -3.64 -4.60 20.55
CA PRO A 58 -4.03 -5.14 19.24
C PRO A 58 -3.89 -4.16 18.06
N MET A 59 -4.35 -2.92 18.24
CA MET A 59 -4.26 -1.86 17.24
C MET A 59 -2.84 -1.65 16.69
N TYR A 60 -1.82 -1.65 17.56
CA TYR A 60 -0.44 -1.41 17.13
C TYR A 60 0.15 -2.58 16.36
N PHE A 61 -0.36 -3.80 16.54
CA PHE A 61 0.03 -4.94 15.71
C PHE A 61 -0.48 -4.81 14.28
N PHE A 62 -1.69 -4.26 14.08
CA PHE A 62 -2.16 -3.91 12.73
C PHE A 62 -1.34 -2.77 12.10
N ILE A 63 -0.91 -1.77 12.90
CA ILE A 63 0.03 -0.73 12.42
C ILE A 63 1.38 -1.33 12.05
N CYS A 64 1.91 -2.27 12.85
CA CYS A 64 3.15 -2.98 12.50
C CYS A 64 3.00 -3.78 11.20
N SER A 65 1.84 -4.41 10.99
CA SER A 65 1.54 -5.11 9.72
C SER A 65 1.56 -4.15 8.54
N LEU A 66 0.96 -2.96 8.68
CA LEU A 66 1.02 -1.90 7.65
C LEU A 66 2.46 -1.44 7.41
N ALA A 67 3.24 -1.20 8.47
CA ALA A 67 4.65 -0.81 8.35
C ALA A 67 5.49 -1.88 7.62
N ILE A 68 5.23 -3.17 7.87
CA ILE A 68 5.89 -4.27 7.16
C ILE A 68 5.52 -4.26 5.67
N SER A 69 4.25 -4.05 5.32
CA SER A 69 3.82 -3.98 3.92
C SER A 69 4.38 -2.76 3.20
N ASP A 70 4.49 -1.61 3.86
CA ASP A 70 5.13 -0.40 3.32
C ASP A 70 6.65 -0.56 3.14
N MET A 71 7.32 -1.23 4.08
CA MET A 71 8.74 -1.59 3.95
C MET A 71 8.96 -2.54 2.77
N LEU A 72 8.08 -3.51 2.57
CA LEU A 72 8.13 -4.40 1.40
C LEU A 72 7.90 -3.63 0.10
N GLY A 73 6.99 -2.65 0.14
CA GLY A 73 6.76 -1.61 -0.88
C GLY A 73 8.04 -0.88 -1.26
N SER A 74 8.72 -0.37 -0.25
CA SER A 74 9.93 0.40 -0.45
C SER A 74 11.09 -0.47 -0.95
N LEU A 75 11.20 -1.69 -0.43
CA LEU A 75 12.23 -2.64 -0.84
C LEU A 75 12.05 -3.09 -2.29
N TYR A 76 10.81 -3.37 -2.75
CA TYR A 76 10.60 -3.76 -4.15
C TYR A 76 11.10 -2.67 -5.09
N LYS A 77 10.85 -1.38 -4.78
CA LYS A 77 11.31 -0.29 -5.65
C LYS A 77 12.82 -0.12 -5.66
N ILE A 78 13.50 -0.32 -4.53
CA ILE A 78 14.97 -0.29 -4.52
C ILE A 78 15.50 -1.39 -5.43
N VAL A 79 15.00 -2.62 -5.28
CA VAL A 79 15.45 -3.76 -6.08
C VAL A 79 15.14 -3.55 -7.57
N GLU A 80 13.93 -3.09 -7.90
CA GLU A 80 13.53 -2.80 -9.28
C GLU A 80 14.45 -1.77 -9.94
N ASN A 81 14.70 -0.61 -9.29
CA ASN A 81 15.56 0.42 -9.84
C ASN A 81 17.02 -0.06 -9.99
N VAL A 82 17.53 -0.82 -9.02
CA VAL A 82 18.87 -1.43 -9.12
C VAL A 82 18.96 -2.36 -10.33
N LEU A 83 17.99 -3.26 -10.53
CA LEU A 83 17.98 -4.16 -11.68
C LEU A 83 17.86 -3.40 -13.01
N ILE A 84 17.05 -2.34 -13.06
CA ILE A 84 16.96 -1.46 -14.24
C ILE A 84 18.31 -0.81 -14.53
N MET A 85 19.02 -0.30 -13.52
CA MET A 85 20.35 0.28 -13.66
C MET A 85 21.35 -0.75 -14.21
N PHE A 86 21.42 -1.96 -13.64
CA PHE A 86 22.29 -3.02 -14.12
C PHE A 86 21.96 -3.44 -15.57
N ARG A 87 20.68 -3.45 -15.94
CA ARG A 87 20.24 -3.69 -17.33
C ARG A 87 20.70 -2.56 -18.26
N ASN A 88 20.55 -1.30 -17.86
CA ASN A 88 20.97 -0.14 -18.66
C ASN A 88 22.49 -0.11 -18.88
N MET A 89 23.26 -0.62 -17.92
CA MET A 89 24.72 -0.79 -18.01
C MET A 89 25.15 -2.02 -18.83
N GLY A 90 24.20 -2.82 -19.34
CA GLY A 90 24.46 -4.00 -20.16
C GLY A 90 24.87 -5.27 -19.39
N TYR A 91 24.78 -5.27 -18.05
CA TYR A 91 25.12 -6.43 -17.22
C TYR A 91 24.02 -7.50 -17.16
N LEU A 92 22.76 -7.11 -17.44
CA LEU A 92 21.60 -8.01 -17.41
C LEU A 92 20.98 -8.15 -18.79
N LYS A 93 20.52 -9.36 -19.12
CA LYS A 93 19.83 -9.67 -20.37
C LYS A 93 18.31 -9.59 -20.16
N PRO A 94 17.53 -9.06 -21.11
CA PRO A 94 16.08 -8.93 -20.95
C PRO A 94 15.32 -10.24 -20.64
N HIS A 95 15.87 -11.40 -21.04
CA HIS A 95 15.20 -12.70 -20.93
C HIS A 95 16.12 -13.81 -20.38
N GLY A 96 17.02 -13.48 -19.45
CA GLY A 96 17.76 -14.52 -18.74
C GLY A 96 16.94 -15.18 -17.62
N SER A 97 17.43 -16.32 -17.14
CA SER A 97 16.79 -17.09 -16.06
C SER A 97 16.78 -16.32 -14.74
N PHE A 98 17.85 -15.59 -14.44
CA PHE A 98 17.96 -14.74 -13.27
C PHE A 98 16.95 -13.59 -13.35
N GLU A 99 16.87 -12.90 -14.48
CA GLU A 99 16.02 -11.73 -14.68
C GLU A 99 14.54 -12.09 -14.61
N THR A 100 14.15 -13.25 -15.16
CA THR A 100 12.78 -13.76 -15.05
C THR A 100 12.41 -14.08 -13.60
N THR A 101 13.34 -14.72 -12.86
CA THR A 101 13.13 -15.04 -11.44
C THR A 101 13.06 -13.77 -10.59
N ALA A 102 13.91 -12.79 -10.88
CA ALA A 102 13.91 -11.51 -10.19
C ALA A 102 12.62 -10.71 -10.46
N ASP A 103 12.14 -10.68 -11.71
CA ASP A 103 10.84 -10.08 -12.07
C ASP A 103 9.68 -10.73 -11.29
N ASP A 104 9.68 -12.06 -11.17
CA ASP A 104 8.68 -12.81 -10.41
C ASP A 104 8.70 -12.51 -8.91
N ILE A 105 9.89 -12.37 -8.33
CA ILE A 105 10.04 -11.97 -6.93
C ILE A 105 9.56 -10.54 -6.73
N ILE A 106 9.92 -9.60 -7.61
CA ILE A 106 9.51 -8.20 -7.53
C ILE A 106 7.99 -8.08 -7.65
N ASP A 107 7.39 -8.76 -8.62
CA ASP A 107 5.94 -8.79 -8.80
C ASP A 107 5.23 -9.34 -7.55
N THR A 108 5.78 -10.41 -6.97
CA THR A 108 5.26 -10.97 -5.72
C THR A 108 5.34 -9.95 -4.58
N MET A 109 6.50 -9.31 -4.38
CA MET A 109 6.70 -8.29 -3.33
C MET A 109 5.75 -7.11 -3.49
N PHE A 110 5.52 -6.65 -4.73
CA PHE A 110 4.56 -5.59 -5.04
C PHE A 110 3.14 -5.98 -4.62
N ILE A 111 2.68 -7.18 -4.98
CA ILE A 111 1.34 -7.66 -4.63
C ILE A 111 1.19 -7.86 -3.11
N LEU A 112 2.21 -8.40 -2.44
CA LEU A 112 2.19 -8.54 -0.98
C LEU A 112 2.13 -7.17 -0.27
N SER A 113 2.91 -6.19 -0.73
CA SER A 113 2.87 -4.83 -0.18
C SER A 113 1.49 -4.22 -0.35
N LEU A 114 0.91 -4.36 -1.54
CA LEU A 114 -0.40 -3.83 -1.87
C LEU A 114 -1.54 -4.43 -1.03
N LEU A 115 -1.65 -5.76 -1.04
CA LEU A 115 -2.71 -6.45 -0.31
C LEU A 115 -2.49 -6.35 1.20
N GLY A 116 -1.24 -6.49 1.66
CA GLY A 116 -0.88 -6.35 3.07
C GLY A 116 -1.31 -4.99 3.62
N SER A 117 -1.10 -3.91 2.86
CA SER A 117 -1.50 -2.56 3.26
C SER A 117 -3.02 -2.41 3.31
N ILE A 118 -3.74 -2.86 2.27
CA ILE A 118 -5.22 -2.80 2.26
C ILE A 118 -5.83 -3.58 3.42
N PHE A 119 -5.41 -4.82 3.64
CA PHE A 119 -5.98 -5.64 4.70
C PHE A 119 -5.60 -5.13 6.08
N SER A 120 -4.40 -4.54 6.23
CA SER A 120 -4.01 -3.87 7.47
C SER A 120 -4.89 -2.65 7.73
N LEU A 121 -5.13 -1.79 6.72
CA LEU A 121 -6.05 -0.65 6.83
C LEU A 121 -7.48 -1.09 7.16
N LEU A 122 -7.99 -2.15 6.52
CA LEU A 122 -9.29 -2.74 6.84
C LEU A 122 -9.33 -3.24 8.28
N ALA A 123 -8.30 -3.95 8.74
CA ALA A 123 -8.23 -4.45 10.11
C ALA A 123 -8.20 -3.30 11.14
N ILE A 124 -7.46 -2.23 10.86
CA ILE A 124 -7.47 -1.01 11.68
C ILE A 124 -8.88 -0.37 11.66
N ALA A 125 -9.56 -0.34 10.50
CA ALA A 125 -10.93 0.14 10.39
C ALA A 125 -11.90 -0.64 11.29
N VAL A 126 -11.82 -1.97 11.26
CA VAL A 126 -12.65 -2.87 12.06
C VAL A 126 -12.34 -2.75 13.55
N ASP A 127 -11.07 -2.72 13.95
CA ASP A 127 -10.64 -2.46 15.33
C ASP A 127 -11.28 -1.18 15.87
N ARG A 128 -11.27 -0.14 15.04
CA ARG A 128 -11.76 1.19 15.39
C ARG A 128 -13.28 1.24 15.47
N TYR A 129 -13.95 0.56 14.55
CA TYR A 129 -15.39 0.35 14.62
C TYR A 129 -15.79 -0.31 15.94
N ILE A 130 -15.12 -1.41 16.32
CA ILE A 130 -15.41 -2.13 17.58
C ILE A 130 -15.11 -1.24 18.79
N THR A 131 -14.00 -0.49 18.77
CA THR A 131 -13.62 0.43 19.84
C THR A 131 -14.68 1.53 20.06
N ILE A 132 -15.29 2.04 18.98
CA ILE A 132 -16.26 3.13 19.05
C ILE A 132 -17.66 2.62 19.42
N PHE A 133 -18.14 1.56 18.78
CA PHE A 133 -19.54 1.10 18.91
C PHE A 133 -19.72 -0.01 19.93
N HIS A 134 -18.66 -0.76 20.25
CA HIS A 134 -18.70 -1.88 21.18
C HIS A 134 -17.69 -1.70 22.32
N ALA A 135 -17.46 -0.45 22.76
CA ALA A 135 -16.45 -0.09 23.77
C ALA A 135 -16.48 -0.96 25.04
N LEU A 136 -17.68 -1.24 25.58
CA LEU A 136 -17.84 -2.06 26.80
C LEU A 136 -17.49 -3.54 26.60
N GLN A 137 -17.57 -4.04 25.37
CA GLN A 137 -17.28 -5.43 25.01
C GLN A 137 -15.91 -5.58 24.31
N TYR A 138 -15.20 -4.47 24.06
CA TYR A 138 -13.95 -4.47 23.30
C TYR A 138 -12.94 -5.50 23.84
N HIS A 139 -12.72 -5.52 25.16
CA HIS A 139 -11.77 -6.44 25.80
C HIS A 139 -12.15 -7.92 25.67
N SER A 140 -13.42 -8.23 25.43
CA SER A 140 -13.88 -9.61 25.17
C SER A 140 -13.78 -9.98 23.69
N ILE A 141 -13.98 -9.01 22.80
CA ILE A 141 -14.00 -9.22 21.35
C ILE A 141 -12.58 -9.26 20.77
N VAL A 142 -11.77 -8.23 21.08
CA VAL A 142 -10.45 -8.01 20.49
C VAL A 142 -9.36 -8.42 21.48
N THR A 143 -8.73 -9.56 21.21
CA THR A 143 -7.65 -10.10 22.03
C THR A 143 -6.36 -10.23 21.22
N MET A 144 -5.22 -10.28 21.90
CA MET A 144 -3.90 -10.42 21.27
C MET A 144 -3.79 -11.70 20.43
N CYS A 145 -4.26 -12.82 20.96
CA CYS A 145 -4.25 -14.10 20.24
C CYS A 145 -5.06 -14.03 18.94
N ARG A 146 -6.29 -13.47 19.00
CA ARG A 146 -7.14 -13.28 17.81
C ARG A 146 -6.49 -12.35 16.79
N THR A 147 -5.84 -11.30 17.26
CA THR A 147 -5.12 -10.33 16.41
C THR A 147 -3.98 -11.01 15.65
N ILE A 148 -3.17 -11.82 16.33
CA ILE A 148 -2.08 -12.57 15.69
C ILE A 148 -2.63 -13.57 14.67
N VAL A 149 -3.73 -14.27 14.98
CA VAL A 149 -4.39 -15.18 14.04
C VAL A 149 -4.92 -14.45 12.81
N ILE A 150 -5.57 -13.30 12.99
CA ILE A 150 -6.06 -12.46 11.88
C ILE A 150 -4.90 -12.03 10.98
N LEU A 151 -3.80 -11.55 11.57
CA LEU A 151 -2.60 -11.16 10.82
C LEU A 151 -2.01 -12.35 10.05
N ALA A 152 -1.90 -13.52 10.67
CA ALA A 152 -1.41 -14.72 9.99
C ALA A 152 -2.28 -15.08 8.77
N ILE A 153 -3.60 -15.04 8.91
CA ILE A 153 -4.54 -15.28 7.81
C ILE A 153 -4.35 -14.26 6.69
N ILE A 154 -4.25 -12.97 7.03
CA ILE A 154 -4.03 -11.88 6.07
C ILE A 154 -2.75 -12.15 5.27
N TRP A 155 -1.63 -12.43 5.94
CA TRP A 155 -0.34 -12.62 5.27
C TRP A 155 -0.30 -13.89 4.42
N ILE A 156 -0.90 -15.00 4.89
CA ILE A 156 -1.04 -16.23 4.10
C ILE A 156 -1.85 -15.96 2.83
N PHE A 157 -2.95 -15.22 2.94
CA PHE A 157 -3.77 -14.83 1.79
C PHE A 157 -3.00 -13.93 0.81
N CYS A 158 -2.22 -12.95 1.31
CA CYS A 158 -1.40 -12.07 0.48
C CYS A 158 -0.32 -12.86 -0.27
N ILE A 159 0.37 -13.78 0.40
CA ILE A 159 1.37 -14.66 -0.21
C ILE A 159 0.74 -15.51 -1.31
N GLY A 160 -0.37 -16.21 -0.99
CA GLY A 160 -1.08 -17.04 -1.96
C GLY A 160 -1.55 -16.24 -3.18
N SER A 161 -2.05 -15.03 -2.95
CA SER A 161 -2.47 -14.11 -4.01
C SER A 161 -1.30 -13.63 -4.88
N GLY A 162 -0.15 -13.29 -4.28
CA GLY A 162 1.06 -12.91 -4.99
C GLY A 162 1.56 -14.03 -5.91
N ILE A 163 1.65 -15.25 -5.38
CA ILE A 163 2.05 -16.45 -6.14
C ILE A 163 1.06 -16.72 -7.28
N ALA A 164 -0.25 -16.67 -7.00
CA ALA A 164 -1.27 -16.87 -8.02
C ALA A 164 -1.20 -15.83 -9.13
N MET A 165 -0.96 -14.56 -8.79
CA MET A 165 -0.82 -13.49 -9.78
C MET A 165 0.39 -13.76 -10.69
N VAL A 166 1.54 -14.15 -10.14
CA VAL A 166 2.74 -14.49 -10.93
C VAL A 166 2.49 -15.65 -11.89
N ILE A 167 1.95 -16.77 -11.38
CA ILE A 167 1.72 -18.00 -12.16
C ILE A 167 0.69 -17.76 -13.27
N PHE A 168 -0.40 -17.07 -12.95
CA PHE A 168 -1.53 -16.89 -13.86
C PHE A 168 -1.56 -15.51 -14.51
N SER A 169 -0.45 -14.77 -14.50
CA SER A 169 -0.35 -13.41 -15.05
C SER A 169 -0.68 -13.32 -16.54
N HIS A 170 -0.46 -14.40 -17.30
CA HIS A 170 -0.81 -14.49 -18.71
C HIS A 170 -2.31 -14.68 -18.97
N HIS A 171 -3.07 -15.10 -17.96
CA HIS A 171 -4.51 -15.26 -18.08
C HIS A 171 -5.20 -13.92 -17.80
N VAL A 172 -5.79 -13.34 -18.85
CA VAL A 172 -6.58 -12.10 -18.77
C VAL A 172 -7.60 -12.12 -17.61
N PRO A 173 -8.35 -13.22 -17.35
CA PRO A 173 -9.27 -13.26 -16.20
C PRO A 173 -8.61 -13.00 -14.85
N THR A 174 -7.38 -13.48 -14.63
CA THR A 174 -6.63 -13.24 -13.38
C THR A 174 -6.31 -11.77 -13.22
N VAL A 175 -5.75 -11.14 -14.26
CA VAL A 175 -5.41 -9.71 -14.26
C VAL A 175 -6.66 -8.87 -14.03
N LEU A 176 -7.77 -9.20 -14.70
CA LEU A 176 -9.05 -8.51 -14.52
C LEU A 176 -9.62 -8.69 -13.11
N THR A 177 -9.52 -9.89 -12.55
CA THR A 177 -9.98 -10.19 -11.19
C THR A 177 -9.21 -9.33 -10.19
N PHE A 178 -7.88 -9.28 -10.27
CA PHE A 178 -7.08 -8.41 -9.41
C PHE A 178 -7.37 -6.92 -9.63
N ALA A 179 -7.44 -6.48 -10.89
CA ALA A 179 -7.68 -5.09 -11.23
C ALA A 179 -9.09 -4.59 -10.83
N SER A 180 -10.07 -5.48 -10.68
CA SER A 180 -11.45 -5.15 -10.28
C SER A 180 -11.74 -5.37 -8.80
N LEU A 181 -11.25 -6.47 -8.20
CA LEU A 181 -11.42 -6.75 -6.77
C LEU A 181 -10.73 -5.69 -5.91
N PHE A 182 -9.60 -5.16 -6.37
CA PHE A 182 -8.86 -4.14 -5.63
C PHE A 182 -9.66 -2.83 -5.45
N PRO A 183 -10.18 -2.17 -6.51
CA PRO A 183 -11.12 -1.06 -6.36
C PRO A 183 -12.36 -1.42 -5.52
N LEU A 184 -12.91 -2.62 -5.69
CA LEU A 184 -14.08 -3.06 -4.92
C LEU A 184 -13.78 -3.10 -3.42
N MET A 185 -12.61 -3.60 -3.02
CA MET A 185 -12.17 -3.58 -1.62
C MET A 185 -11.98 -2.14 -1.12
N LEU A 186 -11.43 -1.24 -1.93
CA LEU A 186 -11.31 0.17 -1.56
C LEU A 186 -12.67 0.85 -1.38
N VAL A 187 -13.63 0.58 -2.26
CA VAL A 187 -15.00 1.10 -2.15
C VAL A 187 -15.66 0.53 -0.89
N PHE A 188 -15.50 -0.77 -0.62
CA PHE A 188 -16.03 -1.39 0.59
C PHE A 188 -15.45 -0.74 1.85
N ILE A 189 -14.12 -0.57 1.91
CA ILE A 189 -13.45 0.11 3.03
C ILE A 189 -13.97 1.55 3.15
N LEU A 190 -14.05 2.31 2.07
CA LEU A 190 -14.57 3.67 2.06
C LEU A 190 -16.01 3.73 2.60
N CYS A 191 -16.88 2.83 2.15
CA CYS A 191 -18.26 2.72 2.64
C CYS A 191 -18.30 2.43 4.15
N LEU A 192 -17.46 1.51 4.65
CA LEU A 192 -17.35 1.25 6.08
C LEU A 192 -16.91 2.49 6.87
N TYR A 193 -15.95 3.26 6.34
CA TYR A 193 -15.48 4.49 6.98
C TYR A 193 -16.53 5.59 6.98
N VAL A 194 -17.20 5.81 5.86
CA VAL A 194 -18.30 6.78 5.76
C VAL A 194 -19.43 6.37 6.71
N HIS A 195 -19.81 5.09 6.73
CA HIS A 195 -20.82 4.57 7.65
C HIS A 195 -20.41 4.78 9.11
N MET A 196 -19.18 4.40 9.49
CA MET A 196 -18.63 4.62 10.83
C MET A 196 -18.68 6.11 11.21
N PHE A 197 -18.30 7.02 10.31
CA PHE A 197 -18.28 8.45 10.57
C PHE A 197 -19.69 9.03 10.71
N LEU A 198 -20.63 8.67 9.84
CA LEU A 198 -22.02 9.10 9.90
C LEU A 198 -22.69 8.58 11.17
N LEU A 199 -22.47 7.31 11.51
CA LEU A 199 -23.01 6.70 12.72
C LEU A 199 -22.42 7.34 13.98
N ALA A 200 -21.12 7.62 14.00
CA ALA A 200 -20.48 8.36 15.10
C ALA A 200 -21.05 9.78 15.26
N ARG A 201 -21.32 10.49 14.15
CA ARG A 201 -21.97 11.82 14.19
C ARG A 201 -23.42 11.74 14.67
N SER A 202 -24.16 10.72 14.26
CA SER A 202 -25.53 10.48 14.72
C SER A 202 -25.55 10.22 16.23
N HIS A 203 -24.69 9.34 16.73
CA HIS A 203 -24.55 9.09 18.16
C HIS A 203 -24.06 10.31 18.95
N ALA A 204 -23.10 11.09 18.43
CA ALA A 204 -22.66 12.32 19.09
C ALA A 204 -23.78 13.38 19.18
N ARG A 205 -24.75 13.34 18.26
CA ARG A 205 -25.92 14.24 18.29
C ARG A 205 -26.99 13.79 19.29
N ASN A 206 -27.09 12.49 19.54
CA ASN A 206 -28.08 11.89 20.45
C ASN A 206 -27.53 11.63 21.86
N ILE A 207 -26.21 11.52 22.03
CA ILE A 207 -25.52 11.16 23.27
C ILE A 207 -24.34 12.11 23.44
N SER A 208 -24.47 13.09 24.35
CA SER A 208 -23.47 14.13 24.64
C SER A 208 -22.19 13.62 25.31
N THR A 209 -22.09 12.31 25.59
CA THR A 209 -21.01 11.68 26.37
C THR A 209 -19.99 10.91 25.54
N LEU A 210 -20.04 10.93 24.20
CA LEU A 210 -19.02 10.25 23.39
C LEU A 210 -17.65 10.96 23.58
N PRO A 211 -16.59 10.27 24.05
CA PRO A 211 -15.31 10.91 24.31
C PRO A 211 -14.74 11.56 23.04
N ARG A 212 -14.37 12.84 23.11
CA ARG A 212 -13.69 13.59 22.02
C ARG A 212 -12.44 12.87 21.48
N ALA A 213 -11.82 12.02 22.30
CA ALA A 213 -10.70 11.15 21.94
C ALA A 213 -11.07 10.09 20.89
N ASN A 214 -12.29 9.53 20.93
CA ASN A 214 -12.75 8.50 19.97
C ASN A 214 -12.94 9.08 18.55
N MET A 215 -13.37 10.34 18.43
CA MET A 215 -13.49 11.02 17.14
C MET A 215 -12.13 11.30 16.47
N ARG A 216 -11.08 11.59 17.25
CA ARG A 216 -9.74 11.85 16.69
C ARG A 216 -9.15 10.63 15.99
N GLY A 217 -9.38 9.44 16.55
CA GLY A 217 -8.99 8.16 15.96
C GLY A 217 -9.66 7.95 14.60
N ALA A 218 -10.98 8.13 14.51
CA ALA A 218 -11.71 8.00 13.24
C ALA A 218 -11.18 8.94 12.14
N ILE A 219 -10.89 10.21 12.48
CA ILE A 219 -10.34 11.18 11.52
C ILE A 219 -8.97 10.72 11.00
N THR A 220 -8.09 10.23 11.86
CA THR A 220 -6.76 9.75 11.45
C THR A 220 -6.86 8.65 10.41
N LEU A 221 -7.84 7.76 10.56
CA LEU A 221 -8.06 6.67 9.62
C LEU A 221 -8.65 7.13 8.30
N THR A 222 -9.56 8.10 8.33
CA THR A 222 -10.08 8.72 7.11
C THR A 222 -8.96 9.38 6.32
N ILE A 223 -7.99 10.00 7.00
CA ILE A 223 -6.80 10.57 6.35
C ILE A 223 -5.94 9.46 5.75
N LEU A 224 -5.61 8.41 6.51
CA LEU A 224 -4.83 7.26 6.02
C LEU A 224 -5.46 6.62 4.77
N LEU A 225 -6.78 6.35 4.80
CA LEU A 225 -7.48 5.82 3.65
C LEU A 225 -7.47 6.79 2.45
N GLY A 226 -7.70 8.08 2.71
CA GLY A 226 -7.71 9.10 1.65
C GLY A 226 -6.37 9.19 0.93
N VAL A 227 -5.26 9.15 1.68
CA VAL A 227 -3.90 9.10 1.13
C VAL A 227 -3.70 7.81 0.35
N PHE A 228 -4.09 6.66 0.90
CA PHE A 228 -3.98 5.38 0.21
C PHE A 228 -4.70 5.38 -1.14
N ILE A 229 -5.97 5.83 -1.17
CA ILE A 229 -6.75 5.94 -2.41
C ILE A 229 -6.07 6.89 -3.40
N PHE A 230 -5.62 8.06 -2.95
CA PHE A 230 -4.96 9.04 -3.79
C PHE A 230 -3.67 8.50 -4.42
N CYS A 231 -2.86 7.78 -3.65
CA CYS A 231 -1.59 7.21 -4.08
C CYS A 231 -1.77 6.01 -5.03
N TRP A 232 -2.78 5.16 -4.78
CA TRP A 232 -2.96 3.90 -5.52
C TRP A 232 -3.91 4.00 -6.71
N ALA A 233 -4.95 4.84 -6.68
CA ALA A 233 -5.94 4.93 -7.75
C ALA A 233 -5.34 5.23 -9.15
N PRO A 234 -4.35 6.13 -9.29
CA PRO A 234 -3.72 6.39 -10.59
C PRO A 234 -3.05 5.16 -11.20
N PHE A 235 -2.42 4.32 -10.37
CA PHE A 235 -1.78 3.09 -10.83
C PHE A 235 -2.79 2.02 -11.21
N ILE A 236 -3.90 1.90 -10.49
CA ILE A 236 -4.99 1.00 -10.86
C ILE A 236 -5.61 1.39 -12.20
N LEU A 237 -5.84 2.69 -12.41
CA LEU A 237 -6.27 3.21 -13.70
C LEU A 237 -5.25 2.87 -14.80
N HIS A 238 -3.95 2.99 -14.53
CA HIS A 238 -2.90 2.62 -15.48
C HIS A 238 -3.01 1.15 -15.92
N VAL A 239 -3.16 0.22 -14.97
CA VAL A 239 -3.32 -1.22 -15.26
C VAL A 239 -4.59 -1.50 -16.07
N LEU A 240 -5.70 -0.86 -15.73
CA LEU A 240 -6.96 -1.00 -16.47
C LEU A 240 -6.83 -0.49 -17.90
N LEU A 241 -6.24 0.69 -18.10
CA LEU A 241 -6.02 1.25 -19.44
C LEU A 241 -5.09 0.38 -20.28
N MET A 242 -4.04 -0.20 -19.67
CA MET A 242 -3.14 -1.15 -20.35
C MET A 242 -3.88 -2.39 -20.83
N THR A 243 -4.87 -2.84 -20.05
CA THR A 243 -5.63 -4.06 -20.34
C THR A 243 -6.73 -3.83 -21.39
N PHE A 244 -7.48 -2.73 -21.26
CA PHE A 244 -8.69 -2.49 -22.08
C PHE A 244 -8.47 -1.54 -23.26
N CYS A 245 -7.41 -0.72 -23.22
CA CYS A 245 -7.23 0.40 -24.13
C CYS A 245 -5.78 0.56 -24.66
N PRO A 246 -5.07 -0.51 -25.06
CA PRO A 246 -3.63 -0.43 -25.33
C PRO A 246 -3.24 0.38 -26.59
N ARG A 247 -4.18 0.56 -27.54
CA ARG A 247 -3.91 1.19 -28.85
C ARG A 247 -4.50 2.60 -29.00
N ASN A 248 -5.23 3.07 -28.00
CA ASN A 248 -5.85 4.39 -28.08
C ASN A 248 -4.83 5.47 -27.67
N PRO A 249 -4.66 6.54 -28.47
CA PRO A 249 -3.64 7.56 -28.21
C PRO A 249 -3.79 8.25 -26.85
N TYR A 250 -5.01 8.45 -26.36
CA TYR A 250 -5.25 9.04 -25.03
C TYR A 250 -4.82 8.10 -23.90
N CYS A 251 -5.08 6.80 -24.05
CA CYS A 251 -4.67 5.78 -23.10
C CYS A 251 -3.14 5.64 -23.09
N THR A 252 -2.51 5.65 -24.26
CA THR A 252 -1.04 5.69 -24.39
C THR A 252 -0.43 6.93 -23.73
N CYS A 253 -1.10 8.09 -23.82
CA CYS A 253 -0.67 9.30 -23.13
C CYS A 253 -0.66 9.13 -21.61
N TYR A 254 -1.72 8.57 -21.04
CA TYR A 254 -1.76 8.30 -19.62
C TYR A 254 -0.71 7.25 -19.20
N MET A 255 -0.43 6.27 -20.07
CA MET A 255 0.61 5.27 -19.82
C MET A 255 2.01 5.89 -19.74
N SER A 256 2.28 7.02 -20.40
CA SER A 256 3.57 7.71 -20.29
C SER A 256 3.84 8.27 -18.88
N LEU A 257 2.80 8.40 -18.04
CA LEU A 257 2.91 8.83 -16.64
C LEU A 257 3.26 7.70 -15.66
N PHE A 258 3.70 6.54 -16.14
CA PHE A 258 4.02 5.37 -15.30
C PHE A 258 4.96 5.70 -14.14
N GLN A 259 6.03 6.47 -14.38
CA GLN A 259 6.99 6.84 -13.33
C GLN A 259 6.37 7.77 -12.28
N VAL A 260 5.48 8.68 -12.69
CA VAL A 260 4.74 9.57 -11.77
C VAL A 260 3.78 8.76 -10.90
N ASN A 261 3.04 7.82 -11.49
CA ASN A 261 2.16 6.91 -10.75
C ASN A 261 2.95 6.04 -9.76
N GLY A 262 4.13 5.57 -10.17
CA GLY A 262 5.06 4.86 -9.30
C GLY A 262 5.52 5.71 -8.11
N MET A 263 5.86 6.98 -8.35
CA MET A 263 6.26 7.92 -7.29
C MET A 263 5.12 8.13 -6.28
N LEU A 264 3.88 8.28 -6.75
CA LEU A 264 2.72 8.45 -5.87
C LEU A 264 2.52 7.25 -4.94
N ILE A 265 2.67 6.02 -5.45
CA ILE A 265 2.63 4.81 -4.61
C ILE A 265 3.72 4.86 -3.53
N MET A 266 4.92 5.28 -3.90
CA MET A 266 6.05 5.35 -2.97
C MET A 266 5.86 6.39 -1.88
N CYS A 267 5.21 7.50 -2.19
CA CYS A 267 4.85 8.49 -1.19
C CYS A 267 3.92 7.92 -0.11
N ASN A 268 3.08 6.92 -0.42
CA ASN A 268 2.19 6.30 0.57
C ASN A 268 2.97 5.78 1.79
N ALA A 269 4.04 5.03 1.52
CA ALA A 269 4.88 4.41 2.54
C ALA A 269 5.56 5.43 3.49
N VAL A 270 5.79 6.66 3.01
CA VAL A 270 6.36 7.76 3.79
C VAL A 270 5.27 8.50 4.57
N ILE A 271 4.13 8.78 3.93
CA ILE A 271 3.06 9.59 4.52
C ILE A 271 2.42 8.89 5.74
N ASP A 272 2.29 7.56 5.71
CA ASP A 272 1.63 6.79 6.76
C ASP A 272 2.30 6.96 8.15
N PRO A 273 3.61 6.72 8.33
CA PRO A 273 4.35 7.05 9.56
C PRO A 273 4.20 8.49 10.04
N PHE A 274 4.24 9.48 9.14
CA PHE A 274 4.04 10.88 9.51
C PHE A 274 2.65 11.10 10.11
N ILE A 275 1.60 10.55 9.50
CA ILE A 275 0.24 10.64 10.03
C ILE A 275 0.19 10.06 11.44
N TYR A 276 0.78 8.89 11.68
CA TYR A 276 0.82 8.28 13.01
C TYR A 276 1.59 9.12 14.03
N ALA A 277 2.77 9.65 13.66
CA ALA A 277 3.61 10.46 14.53
C ALA A 277 2.92 11.75 15.00
N PHE A 278 2.12 12.38 14.14
CA PHE A 278 1.38 13.60 14.51
C PHE A 278 0.06 13.31 15.21
N ARG A 279 -0.60 12.19 14.91
CA ARG A 279 -1.97 11.91 15.33
C ARG A 279 -2.11 10.96 16.52
N SER A 280 -1.12 10.10 16.79
CA SER A 280 -1.09 9.24 17.99
C SER A 280 -0.19 9.86 19.07
N PRO A 281 -0.77 10.37 20.17
CA PRO A 281 -0.01 10.88 21.31
C PRO A 281 0.96 9.85 21.89
N GLU A 282 0.57 8.58 21.87
CA GLU A 282 1.32 7.45 22.43
C GLU A 282 2.56 7.14 21.60
N LEU A 283 2.42 7.07 20.26
CA LEU A 283 3.56 6.90 19.35
C LEU A 283 4.48 8.11 19.39
N ARG A 284 3.94 9.33 19.40
CA ARG A 284 4.73 10.55 19.56
C ARG A 284 5.54 10.56 20.85
N GLY A 285 4.94 10.09 21.96
CA GLY A 285 5.61 9.94 23.23
C GLY A 285 6.70 8.85 23.22
N ALA A 286 6.49 7.77 22.47
CA ALA A 286 7.51 6.74 22.25
C ALA A 286 8.69 7.28 21.43
N PHE A 287 8.42 8.00 20.34
CA PHE A 287 9.46 8.61 19.50
C PHE A 287 10.30 9.64 20.24
N ARG A 288 9.66 10.53 21.03
CA ARG A 288 10.40 11.48 21.87
C ARG A 288 11.34 10.78 22.84
N ARG A 289 10.90 9.68 23.46
CA ARG A 289 11.75 8.90 24.37
C ARG A 289 12.90 8.23 23.62
N MET A 290 12.65 7.66 22.44
CA MET A 290 13.73 7.07 21.63
C MET A 290 14.80 8.09 21.26
N MET A 291 14.40 9.32 20.89
CA MET A 291 15.32 10.40 20.55
C MET A 291 16.05 10.99 21.77
N SER A 292 15.45 10.96 22.96
CA SER A 292 16.09 11.47 24.18
C SER A 292 17.09 10.51 24.83
N TYR A 293 17.13 9.25 24.39
CA TYR A 293 18.07 8.22 24.84
C TYR A 293 19.23 7.99 23.85
N SER A 294 19.34 8.80 22.79
CA SER A 294 20.51 8.93 21.90
C SER A 294 21.25 10.23 22.19
#